data_AF-A0A8J3C3R8-F1
#
_entry.id   AF-A0A8J3C3R8-F1
#
_cell.length_a   1.000
_cell.length_b   1.000
_cell.length_c   1.000
_cell.angle_alpha   90.00
_cell.angle_beta   90.00
_cell.angle_gamma   90.00
#
_symmetry.space_group_name_H-M   'P 1'
#
loop_
_entity.id
_entity.type
_entity.pdbx_description
1 polymer ?
#
loop_
_entity_poly.entity_id
_entity_poly.type
_entity_poly.pdbx_seq_one_letter_code
_entity_poly.pdbx_strand_id
1 'polypeptide(L)'
;MSVLSTVLVFVIIPVVAIAVVGSLVAAGTSSKVHSRRYRPGRPYDFRPIWFLAAPEQIGTTAGGPADNHAPVLEARSTEDSSGRRVLPGPVGGASDRW
;
A
#
# COMPACT_ATOMS: atom_id res chain seq x y z
N MET A 1 23.44 -31.83 -32.52
CA MET A 1 22.57 -31.56 -31.35
C MET A 1 21.55 -32.68 -31.23
N SER A 2 21.35 -33.25 -30.04
CA SER A 2 20.35 -34.30 -29.83
C SER A 2 18.99 -33.69 -29.43
N VAL A 3 17.88 -34.39 -29.73
CA VAL A 3 16.53 -33.96 -29.32
C VAL A 3 16.45 -33.76 -27.80
N LEU A 4 17.08 -34.66 -27.04
CA LEU A 4 17.15 -34.56 -25.57
C LEU A 4 17.87 -33.28 -25.14
N SER A 5 19.00 -32.94 -25.77
CA SER A 5 19.75 -31.71 -25.48
C SER A 5 18.92 -30.46 -25.77
N THR A 6 18.19 -30.44 -26.88
CA THR A 6 17.31 -29.32 -27.24
C THR A 6 16.22 -29.12 -26.19
N VAL A 7 15.54 -30.20 -25.78
CA VAL A 7 14.47 -30.12 -24.77
C VAL A 7 15.02 -29.67 -23.41
N LEU A 8 16.16 -30.23 -22.99
CA LEU A 8 16.79 -29.86 -21.72
C LEU A 8 17.12 -28.36 -21.68
N VAL A 9 17.77 -27.85 -22.73
CA VAL A 9 18.27 -26.47 -22.75
C VAL A 9 17.16 -25.45 -22.95
N PHE A 10 16.23 -25.71 -23.87
CA PHE A 10 15.23 -24.70 -24.27
C PHE A 10 13.91 -24.78 -23.50
N VAL A 11 13.66 -25.86 -22.76
CA VAL A 11 12.41 -26.04 -22.02
C VAL A 11 12.68 -26.23 -20.54
N ILE A 12 13.48 -27.23 -20.17
CA ILE A 12 13.64 -27.61 -18.76
C ILE A 12 14.37 -26.51 -17.98
N ILE A 13 15.53 -26.04 -18.47
CA ILE A 13 16.31 -25.02 -17.77
C ILE A 13 15.51 -23.72 -17.54
N PRO A 14 14.82 -23.14 -18.55
CA PRO A 14 14.00 -21.94 -18.34
C PRO A 14 12.86 -22.16 -17.34
N VAL A 15 12.15 -23.29 -17.42
CA VAL A 15 11.05 -23.61 -16.49
C VAL A 15 11.57 -23.71 -15.06
N VAL A 16 12.69 -24.39 -14.84
CA VAL A 16 13.32 -24.49 -13.52
C VAL A 16 13.74 -23.11 -13.01
N ALA A 17 14.35 -22.27 -13.85
CA ALA A 17 14.75 -20.93 -13.46
C ALA A 17 13.55 -20.07 -13.01
N ILE A 18 12.46 -20.08 -13.78
CA ILE A 18 11.22 -19.36 -13.44
C ILE A 18 10.62 -19.91 -12.15
N ALA A 19 10.57 -21.24 -11.98
CA ALA A 19 10.04 -21.86 -10.78
C ALA A 19 10.84 -21.48 -9.54
N VAL A 20 12.17 -21.46 -9.63
CA VAL A 20 13.06 -21.04 -8.53
C VAL A 20 12.80 -19.58 -8.17
N VAL A 21 12.83 -18.67 -9.14
CA VAL A 21 12.59 -17.23 -8.89
C VAL A 21 11.19 -17.00 -8.33
N GLY A 22 10.17 -17.62 -8.95
CA GLY A 22 8.78 -17.53 -8.52
C GLY A 22 8.59 -18.04 -7.09
N SER A 23 9.22 -19.15 -6.72
CA SER A 23 9.16 -19.68 -5.36
C SER A 23 9.82 -18.75 -4.35
N LEU A 24 10.92 -18.09 -4.72
CA LEU A 24 11.64 -17.18 -3.83
C LEU A 24 10.84 -15.88 -3.59
N VAL A 25 10.21 -15.36 -4.64
CA VAL A 25 9.29 -14.21 -4.54
C VAL A 25 8.06 -14.59 -3.71
N ALA A 26 7.49 -15.77 -3.94
CA ALA A 26 6.34 -16.27 -3.18
C ALA A 26 6.67 -16.52 -1.69
N ALA A 27 7.89 -16.98 -1.39
CA ALA A 27 8.35 -17.13 -0.02
C ALA A 27 8.63 -15.76 0.66
N GLY A 28 9.14 -14.79 -0.10
CA GLY A 28 9.41 -13.43 0.37
C GLY A 28 8.16 -12.57 0.57
N THR A 29 7.09 -12.84 -0.18
CA THR A 29 5.78 -12.19 0.02
C THR A 29 5.08 -12.83 1.22
N SER A 30 5.55 -12.51 2.42
CA SER A 30 4.82 -12.86 3.63
C SER A 30 3.47 -12.15 3.57
N SER A 31 2.42 -12.89 3.20
CA SER A 31 1.02 -12.44 3.12
C SER A 31 0.46 -11.90 4.45
N LYS A 32 1.29 -11.84 5.50
CA LYS A 32 1.03 -11.29 6.83
C LYS A 32 0.99 -9.76 6.88
N VAL A 33 1.39 -9.06 5.82
CA VAL A 33 1.39 -7.58 5.81
C VAL A 33 0.03 -7.00 5.44
N HIS A 34 -0.77 -7.68 4.61
CA HIS A 34 -2.00 -7.10 4.04
C HIS A 34 -3.17 -6.99 5.05
N SER A 35 -3.09 -7.59 6.24
CA SER A 35 -4.21 -7.63 7.19
C SER A 35 -3.95 -6.99 8.55
N ARG A 36 -2.82 -6.31 8.79
CA ARG A 36 -2.63 -5.60 10.05
C ARG A 36 -3.41 -4.29 10.02
N ARG A 37 -4.72 -4.36 10.26
CA ARG A 37 -5.45 -3.20 10.78
C ARG A 37 -5.02 -3.03 12.24
N TYR A 38 -4.67 -1.81 12.63
CA TYR A 38 -4.46 -1.52 14.05
C TYR A 38 -5.73 -1.87 14.83
N ARG A 39 -5.54 -2.52 15.98
CA ARG A 39 -6.62 -2.83 16.91
C ARG A 39 -6.33 -2.12 18.24
N PRO A 40 -7.30 -1.38 18.79
CA PRO A 40 -7.18 -0.83 20.14
C PRO A 40 -6.82 -1.94 21.14
N GLY A 41 -5.86 -1.67 22.04
CA GLY A 41 -5.32 -2.65 23.01
C GLY A 41 -4.10 -3.43 22.54
N ARG A 42 -3.65 -3.25 21.29
CA ARG A 42 -2.41 -3.86 20.76
C ARG A 42 -1.28 -2.83 20.69
N PRO A 43 -0.02 -3.24 20.89
CA PRO A 43 1.12 -2.35 20.66
C PRO A 43 1.16 -1.89 19.20
N TYR A 44 1.47 -0.60 19.02
CA TYR A 44 1.56 0.03 17.70
C TYR A 44 2.89 -0.33 17.02
N ASP A 45 2.87 -1.34 16.15
CA ASP A 45 4.01 -1.85 15.38
C ASP A 45 3.99 -1.35 13.91
N PHE A 46 3.37 -0.20 13.67
CA PHE A 46 3.31 0.42 12.36
C PHE A 46 4.40 1.48 12.23
N ARG A 47 4.97 1.61 11.03
CA ARG A 47 5.89 2.72 10.75
C ARG A 47 5.16 4.06 10.98
N PRO A 48 5.82 5.06 11.58
CA PRO A 48 5.24 6.38 11.71
C PRO A 48 4.99 6.97 10.32
N ILE A 49 3.78 7.47 10.10
CA ILE A 49 3.35 8.10 8.84
C ILE A 49 2.59 9.37 9.22
N TRP A 50 2.89 10.46 8.52
CA TRP A 50 2.15 11.72 8.64
C TRP A 50 1.19 11.84 7.46
N PHE A 51 -0.09 11.99 7.77
CA PHE A 51 -1.10 12.29 6.77
C PHE A 51 -1.16 13.81 6.58
N LEU A 52 -0.98 14.25 5.33
CA LEU A 52 -1.14 15.64 4.93
C LEU A 52 -2.57 15.82 4.42
N ALA A 53 -3.24 16.90 4.83
CA ALA A 53 -4.64 17.14 4.46
C ALA A 53 -4.84 17.37 2.96
N ALA A 54 -3.85 17.95 2.28
CA ALA A 54 -3.84 18.21 0.84
C ALA A 54 -2.40 18.13 0.30
N PRO A 55 -1.88 16.92 -0.02
CA PRO A 55 -0.51 16.75 -0.48
C PRO A 55 -0.20 17.52 -1.77
N GLU A 56 -1.20 17.77 -2.62
CA GLU A 56 -1.10 18.48 -3.89
C GLU A 56 -0.88 20.00 -3.70
N GLN A 57 -1.32 20.57 -2.57
CA GLN A 57 -1.16 22.00 -2.26
C GLN A 57 0.25 22.34 -1.74
N ILE A 58 1.06 21.33 -1.45
CA ILE A 58 2.39 21.52 -0.81
C ILE A 58 3.49 21.69 -1.87
N GLY A 59 3.21 21.39 -3.15
CA GLY A 59 4.16 21.55 -4.26
C GLY A 59 4.24 22.95 -4.87
N THR A 60 3.33 23.87 -4.52
CA THR A 60 3.18 25.17 -5.21
C THR A 60 3.77 26.37 -4.46
N THR A 61 4.35 26.18 -3.27
CA THR A 61 4.83 27.30 -2.43
C THR A 61 6.29 27.10 -2.03
N ALA A 62 7.17 26.95 -3.03
CA ALA A 62 8.60 27.18 -2.86
C ALA A 62 8.97 28.49 -3.56
N GLY A 63 8.62 29.63 -2.96
CA GLY A 63 9.09 30.95 -3.38
C GLY A 63 8.03 32.04 -3.42
N GLY A 64 7.66 32.60 -2.26
CA GLY A 64 6.87 33.83 -2.18
C GLY A 64 6.63 34.23 -0.72
N PRO A 65 6.64 35.54 -0.37
CA PRO A 65 6.49 36.00 1.01
C PRO A 65 5.19 35.50 1.63
N ALA A 66 5.28 35.11 2.91
CA ALA A 66 4.18 34.54 3.67
C ALA A 66 3.05 35.55 3.90
N ASP A 67 2.01 35.50 3.05
CA ASP A 67 0.70 36.03 3.40
C ASP A 67 0.00 34.98 4.28
N ASN A 68 -0.24 35.34 5.54
CA ASN A 68 -0.83 34.52 6.61
C ASN A 68 -2.34 34.18 6.40
N HIS A 69 -2.79 34.05 5.16
CA HIS A 69 -4.09 33.47 4.84
C HIS A 69 -3.86 32.05 4.31
N ALA A 70 -3.51 31.14 5.21
CA ALA A 70 -3.65 29.71 4.92
C ALA A 70 -5.13 29.47 4.57
N PRO A 71 -5.47 28.98 3.36
CA PRO A 71 -6.84 28.61 3.06
C PRO A 71 -7.27 27.56 4.09
N VAL A 72 -8.45 27.78 4.70
CA VAL A 72 -9.07 26.79 5.59
C VAL A 72 -9.13 25.48 4.83
N LEU A 73 -8.45 24.47 5.35
CA LEU A 73 -8.48 23.11 4.80
C LEU A 73 -9.89 22.57 5.01
N GLU A 74 -10.75 22.75 4.01
CA GLU A 74 -12.08 22.15 3.99
C GLU A 74 -11.94 20.63 4.09
N ALA A 75 -12.64 20.03 5.05
CA ALA A 75 -12.60 18.60 5.27
C ALA A 75 -13.11 17.88 4.01
N ARG A 76 -12.22 17.21 3.28
CA ARG A 76 -12.57 16.48 2.06
C ARG A 76 -13.53 15.35 2.41
N SER A 77 -14.79 15.48 1.98
CA SER A 77 -15.75 14.37 2.04
C SER A 77 -15.34 13.30 1.04
N THR A 78 -15.28 12.04 1.48
CA THR A 78 -15.11 10.91 0.56
C THR A 78 -16.34 10.82 -0.34
N GLU A 79 -16.13 10.94 -1.65
CA GLU A 79 -17.18 10.81 -2.65
C GLU A 79 -17.04 9.46 -3.36
N ASP A 80 -18.15 8.77 -3.57
CA ASP A 80 -18.17 7.57 -4.41
C ASP A 80 -17.94 7.95 -5.88
N SER A 81 -17.70 6.96 -6.75
CA SER A 81 -17.59 7.12 -8.20
C SER A 81 -18.84 7.74 -8.85
N SER A 82 -19.96 7.79 -8.12
CA SER A 82 -21.20 8.48 -8.49
C SER A 82 -21.30 9.93 -7.97
N GLY A 83 -20.24 10.49 -7.38
CA GLY A 83 -20.21 11.85 -6.83
C GLY A 83 -21.02 12.05 -5.54
N ARG A 84 -21.46 10.98 -4.88
CA ARG A 84 -22.24 11.08 -3.64
C ARG A 84 -21.32 11.03 -2.43
N ARG A 85 -21.50 11.95 -1.47
CA ARG A 85 -20.79 11.90 -0.19
C ARG A 85 -21.12 10.61 0.56
N VAL A 86 -20.10 9.86 0.94
CA VAL A 86 -20.20 8.60 1.68
C VAL A 86 -19.64 8.77 3.08
N LEU A 87 -20.41 8.39 4.09
CA LEU A 87 -19.93 8.29 5.47
C LEU A 87 -18.96 7.11 5.59
N PRO A 88 -17.84 7.25 6.33
CA PRO A 88 -16.97 6.13 6.64
C PRO A 88 -17.79 4.97 7.22
N GLY A 89 -17.67 3.79 6.62
CA GLY A 89 -18.37 2.60 7.11
C GLY A 89 -17.98 2.24 8.56
N PRO A 90 -18.76 1.40 9.25
CA PRO A 90 -18.48 0.99 10.62
C PRO A 90 -17.07 0.40 10.74
N VAL A 91 -16.19 1.07 11.49
CA VAL A 91 -14.82 0.60 11.77
C VAL A 91 -14.84 -0.40 12.93
N GLY A 92 -15.11 -1.68 12.62
CA GLY A 92 -15.04 -2.77 13.60
C GLY A 92 -13.59 -3.21 13.86
N GLY A 93 -13.14 -3.19 15.13
CA GLY A 93 -11.75 -3.56 15.41
C GLY A 93 -11.27 -3.68 16.85
N ALA A 94 -12.07 -3.35 17.88
CA ALA A 94 -11.64 -3.47 19.28
C ALA A 94 -11.17 -4.91 19.59
N SER A 95 -10.05 -5.05 20.31
CA SER A 95 -9.51 -6.37 20.67
C SER A 95 -9.87 -6.80 22.10
N ASP A 96 -10.70 -6.03 22.81
CA ASP A 96 -11.17 -6.25 24.19
C ASP A 96 -10.08 -6.56 25.22
N ARG A 97 -8.83 -6.15 24.96
CA ARG A 97 -7.71 -6.23 25.91
C ARG A 97 -7.28 -4.81 26.24
N TRP A 98 -7.61 -4.36 27.44
CA TRP A 98 -7.16 -3.10 28.04
C TRP A 98 -6.20 -3.42 29.19
#